data_AF-A0A6A6LFY8-F1
#
_entry.id   AF-A0A6A6LFY8-F1
#
_cell.length_a   1.000
_cell.length_b   1.000
_cell.length_c   1.000
_cell.angle_alpha   90.00
_cell.angle_beta   90.00
_cell.angle_gamma   90.00
#
_symmetry.space_group_name_H-M   'P 1'
#
loop_
_entity.id
_entity.type
_entity.pdbx_description
1 polymer ?
#
loop_
_entity_poly.entity_id
_entity_poly.type
_entity_poly.pdbx_seq_one_letter_code
_entity_poly.pdbx_strand_id
1 'polypeptide(L)'
;MGKVCSFIALAMILALANSFLGNARDPDILKDFLIPTGLDPSNITSQFFTYTGFRELVNVNTTGKTAAIETKASMKEFPALEGQAVSIAALTYPPSGINPPHVHPRAAELLIVLQGVLEVGANAGTVSLPNTVFASGISAEILAKAFKTDLETISKLIAANNITKAA
;
A
#
# COMPACT_ATOMS: atom_id res chain seq x y z
N MET A 1 -23.78 28.90 35.70
CA MET A 1 -23.93 27.90 34.63
C MET A 1 -23.18 28.28 33.34
N GLY A 2 -23.43 29.45 32.73
CA GLY A 2 -22.84 29.82 31.42
C GLY A 2 -21.30 29.86 31.35
N LYS A 3 -20.63 30.32 32.41
CA LYS A 3 -19.15 30.34 32.46
C LYS A 3 -18.53 28.94 32.43
N VAL A 4 -19.15 27.97 33.13
CA VAL A 4 -18.68 26.57 33.20
C VAL A 4 -18.85 25.88 31.84
N CYS A 5 -19.99 26.09 31.16
CA CYS A 5 -20.19 25.61 29.78
C CYS A 5 -19.14 26.18 28.80
N SER A 6 -18.76 27.45 28.96
CA SER A 6 -17.78 28.10 28.09
C SER A 6 -16.36 27.53 28.28
N PHE A 7 -15.96 27.19 29.50
CA PHE A 7 -14.69 26.52 29.77
C PHE A 7 -14.64 25.09 29.23
N ILE A 8 -15.73 24.33 29.36
CA ILE A 8 -15.82 22.97 28.81
C ILE A 8 -15.75 23.00 27.29
N ALA A 9 -16.45 23.93 26.64
CA ALA A 9 -16.38 24.10 25.18
C ALA A 9 -14.96 24.46 24.70
N LEU A 10 -14.28 25.38 25.39
CA LEU A 10 -12.90 25.76 25.06
C LEU A 10 -11.92 24.58 25.25
N ALA A 11 -12.06 23.82 26.33
CA ALA A 11 -11.24 22.63 26.57
C ALA A 11 -11.45 21.55 25.50
N MET A 12 -12.69 21.34 25.04
CA MET A 12 -12.99 20.42 23.93
C MET A 12 -12.39 20.91 22.61
N ILE A 13 -12.47 22.21 22.30
CA ILE A 13 -11.86 22.79 21.08
C ILE A 13 -10.34 22.63 21.10
N LEU A 14 -9.68 22.88 22.24
CA LEU A 14 -8.24 22.67 22.39
C LEU A 14 -7.85 21.19 22.26
N ALA A 15 -8.63 20.28 22.84
CA ALA A 15 -8.40 18.84 22.70
C ALA A 15 -8.57 18.38 21.25
N LEU A 16 -9.60 18.86 20.55
CA LEU A 16 -9.83 18.56 19.14
C LEU A 16 -8.72 19.16 18.25
N ALA A 17 -8.27 20.39 18.51
CA ALA A 17 -7.19 21.02 17.76
C ALA A 17 -5.87 20.25 17.86
N ASN A 18 -5.56 19.66 19.02
CA ASN A 18 -4.38 18.81 19.21
C ASN A 18 -4.50 17.40 18.59
N SER A 19 -5.73 16.94 18.29
CA SER A 19 -5.95 15.62 17.68
C SER A 19 -5.54 15.54 16.20
N PHE A 20 -5.29 16.68 15.55
CA PHE A 20 -4.86 16.75 14.14
C PHE A 20 -3.34 16.65 13.92
N LEU A 21 -2.53 16.51 14.98
CA LEU A 21 -1.07 16.34 14.89
C LEU A 21 -0.64 14.87 14.96
N GLY A 22 -1.47 13.96 14.42
CA GLY A 22 -1.05 12.60 14.16
C GLY A 22 -0.07 12.58 12.98
N ASN A 23 1.21 12.33 13.23
CA ASN A 23 2.15 12.05 12.16
C ASN A 23 1.81 10.68 11.56
N ALA A 24 1.22 10.67 10.37
CA ALA A 24 0.94 9.44 9.61
C ALA A 24 2.20 8.95 8.89
N ARG A 25 3.26 8.63 9.65
CA ARG A 25 4.52 8.06 9.17
C ARG A 25 5.07 7.06 10.17
N ASP A 26 6.05 6.28 9.73
CA ASP A 26 6.78 5.38 10.62
C ASP A 26 7.54 6.17 11.70
N PRO A 27 7.66 5.65 12.94
CA PRO A 27 8.42 6.30 14.00
C PRO A 27 9.91 6.44 13.63
N ASP A 28 10.50 7.59 13.96
CA ASP A 28 11.95 7.79 13.79
C ASP A 28 12.73 6.94 14.81
N ILE A 29 13.80 6.29 14.35
CA ILE A 29 14.72 5.57 15.23
C ILE A 29 15.73 6.52 15.89
N LEU A 30 16.18 6.15 17.09
CA LEU A 30 17.15 6.92 17.89
C LEU A 30 18.59 6.43 17.72
N LYS A 31 18.83 5.53 16.76
CA LYS A 31 20.12 4.92 16.44
C LYS A 31 20.28 4.93 14.93
N ASP A 32 21.50 4.73 14.45
CA ASP A 32 21.77 4.68 13.01
C ASP A 32 21.00 3.55 12.30
N PHE A 33 20.89 2.40 12.97
CA PHE A 33 20.12 1.24 12.51
C PHE A 33 19.64 0.40 13.70
N LEU A 34 18.62 -0.42 13.46
CA LEU A 34 18.13 -1.41 14.41
C LEU A 34 18.79 -2.76 14.15
N ILE A 35 19.13 -3.46 15.23
CA ILE A 35 19.70 -4.81 15.18
C ILE A 35 18.57 -5.78 15.50
N PRO A 36 18.26 -6.73 14.59
CA PRO A 36 17.23 -7.74 14.85
C PRO A 36 17.47 -8.49 16.15
N THR A 37 16.38 -8.79 16.85
CA THR A 37 16.42 -9.54 18.11
C THR A 37 17.15 -10.89 17.92
N GLY A 38 18.13 -11.17 18.78
CA GLY A 38 18.90 -12.41 18.74
C GLY A 38 20.19 -12.35 17.91
N LEU A 39 20.51 -11.20 17.31
CA LEU A 39 21.82 -10.97 16.67
C LEU A 39 22.76 -10.23 17.62
N ASP A 40 24.03 -10.65 17.62
CA ASP A 40 25.12 -9.95 18.30
C ASP A 40 25.53 -8.73 17.46
N PRO A 41 25.53 -7.51 18.03
CA PRO A 41 25.99 -6.30 17.34
C PRO A 41 27.40 -6.42 16.75
N SER A 42 28.28 -7.20 17.36
CA SER A 42 29.66 -7.40 16.87
C SER A 42 29.74 -8.22 15.59
N ASN A 43 28.67 -8.96 15.23
CA ASN A 43 28.59 -9.77 14.03
C ASN A 43 27.86 -9.07 12.87
N ILE A 44 27.46 -7.81 13.04
CA ILE A 44 26.87 -7.01 11.96
C ILE A 44 27.98 -6.55 11.01
N THR A 45 27.84 -6.92 9.74
CA THR A 45 28.79 -6.57 8.67
C THR A 45 28.08 -5.85 7.51
N SER A 46 28.83 -5.43 6.50
CA SER A 46 28.27 -4.83 5.28
C SER A 46 27.22 -5.71 4.58
N GLN A 47 27.27 -7.03 4.78
CA GLN A 47 26.27 -7.95 4.23
C GLN A 47 24.87 -7.69 4.79
N PHE A 48 24.75 -7.23 6.04
CA PHE A 48 23.45 -6.88 6.63
C PHE A 48 22.78 -5.73 5.87
N PHE A 49 23.57 -4.80 5.32
CA PHE A 49 23.11 -3.64 4.55
C PHE A 49 23.11 -3.87 3.03
N THR A 50 23.34 -5.10 2.58
CA THR A 50 23.41 -5.42 1.15
C THR A 50 22.17 -6.20 0.72
N TYR A 51 21.29 -5.55 -0.04
CA TYR A 51 20.16 -6.22 -0.69
C TYR A 51 20.47 -6.52 -2.15
N THR A 52 20.27 -7.77 -2.56
CA THR A 52 20.62 -8.26 -3.90
C THR A 52 19.42 -8.69 -4.74
N GLY A 53 18.19 -8.62 -4.21
CA GLY A 53 17.00 -9.11 -4.89
C GLY A 53 16.68 -8.38 -6.20
N PHE A 54 17.19 -7.15 -6.38
CA PHE A 54 17.02 -6.39 -7.62
C PHE A 54 18.00 -6.78 -8.74
N ARG A 55 18.95 -7.69 -8.51
CA ARG A 55 19.89 -8.12 -9.57
C ARG A 55 19.20 -8.81 -10.74
N GLU A 56 18.07 -9.46 -10.48
CA GLU A 56 17.31 -10.21 -11.49
C GLU A 56 16.38 -9.32 -12.33
N LEU A 57 16.31 -8.01 -12.06
CA LEU A 57 15.43 -7.09 -12.80
C LEU A 57 15.77 -6.98 -14.29
N VAL A 58 16.99 -7.36 -14.69
CA VAL A 58 17.42 -7.37 -16.10
C VAL A 58 16.84 -8.53 -16.91
N ASN A 59 16.40 -9.62 -16.27
CA ASN A 59 15.98 -10.87 -16.93
C ASN A 59 14.62 -11.37 -16.40
N VAL A 60 13.68 -10.47 -16.14
CA VAL A 60 12.36 -10.86 -15.66
C VAL A 60 11.56 -11.55 -16.77
N ASN A 61 11.17 -12.81 -16.55
CA ASN A 61 10.33 -13.55 -17.49
C ASN A 61 8.88 -13.05 -17.44
N THR A 62 8.48 -12.33 -18.47
CA THR A 62 7.11 -11.79 -18.63
C THR A 62 6.19 -12.68 -19.47
N THR A 63 6.68 -13.83 -19.97
CA THR A 63 5.92 -14.70 -20.88
C THR A 63 4.66 -15.24 -20.20
N GLY A 64 3.50 -14.99 -20.82
CA GLY A 64 2.20 -15.43 -20.31
C GLY A 64 1.73 -14.69 -19.05
N LYS A 65 2.39 -13.60 -18.66
CA LYS A 65 1.97 -12.76 -17.53
C LYS A 65 1.12 -11.60 -18.02
N THR A 66 0.06 -11.29 -17.27
CA THR A 66 -0.85 -10.15 -17.53
C THR A 66 -0.84 -9.11 -16.40
N ALA A 67 -0.29 -9.49 -15.23
CA ALA A 67 -0.10 -8.59 -14.11
C ALA A 67 1.35 -8.08 -14.04
N ALA A 68 1.54 -6.93 -13.41
CA ALA A 68 2.87 -6.46 -13.04
C ALA A 68 3.57 -7.48 -12.13
N ILE A 69 4.86 -7.69 -12.38
CA ILE A 69 5.71 -8.55 -11.55
C ILE A 69 6.44 -7.65 -10.58
N GLU A 70 6.23 -7.88 -9.29
CA GLU A 70 6.76 -7.04 -8.21
C GLU A 70 7.95 -7.73 -7.52
N THR A 71 9.07 -7.01 -7.40
CA THR A 71 10.18 -7.38 -6.52
C THR A 71 10.23 -6.40 -5.36
N LYS A 72 10.17 -6.89 -4.12
CA LYS A 72 10.07 -6.07 -2.91
C LYS A 72 11.36 -6.01 -2.12
N ALA A 73 11.68 -4.82 -1.64
CA ALA A 73 12.60 -4.56 -0.55
C ALA A 73 11.84 -3.78 0.54
N SER A 74 11.06 -4.49 1.35
CA SER A 74 10.54 -3.98 2.62
C SER A 74 11.39 -4.50 3.79
N MET A 75 11.08 -4.12 5.02
CA MET A 75 11.74 -4.70 6.20
C MET A 75 11.65 -6.24 6.26
N LYS A 76 10.66 -6.84 5.58
CA LYS A 76 10.51 -8.29 5.50
C LYS A 76 11.58 -8.95 4.63
N GLU A 77 11.90 -8.36 3.49
CA GLU A 77 12.90 -8.88 2.54
C GLU A 77 14.30 -8.33 2.82
N PHE A 78 14.37 -7.12 3.40
CA PHE A 78 15.60 -6.40 3.70
C PHE A 78 15.53 -5.80 5.11
N PRO A 79 15.91 -6.57 6.15
CA PRO A 79 15.77 -6.16 7.56
C PRO A 79 16.49 -4.87 7.94
N ALA A 80 17.53 -4.47 7.19
CA ALA A 80 18.22 -3.19 7.44
C ALA A 80 17.33 -1.96 7.21
N LEU A 81 16.17 -2.10 6.55
CA LEU A 81 15.17 -1.04 6.41
C LEU A 81 14.29 -0.87 7.64
N GLU A 82 14.38 -1.75 8.64
CA GLU A 82 13.61 -1.60 9.87
C GLU A 82 13.96 -0.27 10.55
N GLY A 83 12.92 0.57 10.73
CA GLY A 83 13.07 1.90 11.34
C GLY A 83 13.61 2.99 10.42
N GLN A 84 13.86 2.70 9.14
CA GLN A 84 14.34 3.69 8.16
C GLN A 84 13.20 4.45 7.47
N ALA A 85 11.94 4.13 7.79
CA ALA A 85 10.73 4.75 7.23
C ALA A 85 10.63 4.69 5.69
N VAL A 86 11.33 3.75 5.05
CA VAL A 86 11.33 3.56 3.60
C VAL A 86 11.24 2.09 3.22
N SER A 87 10.62 1.83 2.08
CA SER A 87 10.61 0.55 1.38
C SER A 87 10.63 0.80 -0.12
N ILE A 88 11.13 -0.16 -0.88
CA ILE A 88 11.26 -0.03 -2.34
C ILE A 88 10.61 -1.25 -3.00
N ALA A 89 9.88 -1.02 -4.08
CA ALA A 89 9.42 -2.07 -4.97
C ALA A 89 9.86 -1.75 -6.40
N ALA A 90 10.30 -2.78 -7.13
CA ALA A 90 10.56 -2.69 -8.55
C ALA A 90 9.46 -3.48 -9.28
N LEU A 91 8.77 -2.80 -10.20
CA LEU A 91 7.66 -3.38 -10.97
C LEU A 91 8.09 -3.55 -12.42
N THR A 92 7.96 -4.78 -12.93
CA THR A 92 8.13 -5.09 -14.35
C THR A 92 6.79 -5.41 -14.98
N TYR A 93 6.43 -4.67 -16.03
CA TYR A 93 5.17 -4.84 -16.73
C TYR A 93 5.38 -5.66 -18.01
N PRO A 94 4.62 -6.75 -18.22
CA PRO A 94 4.50 -7.34 -19.56
C PRO A 94 3.83 -6.32 -20.52
N PRO A 95 3.93 -6.49 -21.84
CA PRO A 95 3.16 -5.68 -22.79
C PRO A 95 1.67 -5.70 -22.44
N SER A 96 1.05 -4.51 -22.29
CA SER A 96 -0.34 -4.34 -21.82
C SER A 96 -0.63 -4.88 -20.41
N GLY A 97 0.40 -5.15 -19.62
CA GLY A 97 0.27 -5.59 -18.24
C GLY A 97 -0.30 -4.53 -17.33
N ILE A 98 -1.04 -4.94 -16.31
CA ILE A 98 -1.70 -4.04 -15.37
C ILE A 98 -1.21 -4.32 -13.95
N ASN A 99 -0.95 -3.26 -13.18
CA ASN A 99 -0.97 -3.33 -11.72
C ASN A 99 -2.38 -2.93 -11.27
N PRO A 100 -3.21 -3.86 -10.75
CA PRO A 100 -4.60 -3.56 -10.43
C PRO A 100 -4.74 -2.38 -9.48
N PRO A 101 -5.89 -1.67 -9.48
CA PRO A 101 -6.14 -0.59 -8.53
C PRO A 101 -5.95 -1.07 -7.07
N HIS A 102 -4.99 -0.46 -6.37
CA HIS A 102 -4.60 -0.83 -5.00
C HIS A 102 -4.41 0.43 -4.15
N VAL A 103 -4.13 0.22 -2.86
CA VAL A 103 -3.86 1.30 -1.90
C VAL A 103 -2.72 0.92 -0.97
N HIS A 104 -1.94 1.91 -0.56
CA HIS A 104 -0.96 1.79 0.52
C HIS A 104 -1.50 2.52 1.76
N PRO A 105 -2.06 1.81 2.76
CA PRO A 105 -2.81 2.44 3.84
C PRO A 105 -1.97 3.26 4.83
N ARG A 106 -0.63 3.16 4.75
CA ARG A 106 0.30 3.77 5.70
C ARG A 106 1.48 4.48 5.03
N ALA A 107 1.49 4.60 3.71
CA ALA A 107 2.63 5.14 2.98
C ALA A 107 2.18 5.88 1.72
N ALA A 108 2.88 6.98 1.41
CA ALA A 108 2.85 7.57 0.08
C ALA A 108 3.83 6.82 -0.84
N GLU A 109 3.57 6.86 -2.13
CA GLU A 109 4.41 6.20 -3.15
C GLU A 109 5.05 7.24 -4.08
N LEU A 110 6.34 7.05 -4.37
CA LEU A 110 7.06 7.76 -5.42
C LEU A 110 7.40 6.75 -6.53
N LEU A 111 6.86 6.98 -7.71
CA LEU A 111 7.13 6.16 -8.89
C LEU A 111 8.21 6.80 -9.77
N ILE A 112 9.18 5.98 -10.19
CA ILE A 112 10.22 6.36 -11.15
C ILE A 112 10.22 5.32 -12.27
N VAL A 113 9.95 5.76 -13.51
CA VAL A 113 9.99 4.88 -14.68
C VAL A 113 11.44 4.79 -15.18
N LEU A 114 12.02 3.59 -15.11
CA LEU A 114 13.40 3.35 -15.56
C LEU A 114 13.49 3.00 -17.05
N GLN A 115 12.46 2.34 -17.61
CA GLN A 115 12.42 1.93 -19.00
C GLN A 115 10.97 1.84 -19.52
N GLY A 116 10.75 2.25 -20.76
CA GLY A 116 9.44 2.21 -21.43
C GLY A 116 8.56 3.41 -21.10
N VAL A 117 7.25 3.21 -21.24
CA VAL A 117 6.21 4.21 -20.94
C VAL A 117 5.15 3.53 -20.09
N LEU A 118 4.76 4.19 -18.99
CA LEU A 118 3.75 3.70 -18.07
C LEU A 118 2.64 4.73 -17.94
N GLU A 119 1.40 4.29 -18.14
CA GLU A 119 0.22 5.10 -17.80
C GLU A 119 -0.09 4.92 -16.31
N VAL A 120 -0.19 6.03 -15.58
CA VAL A 120 -0.40 6.03 -14.12
C VAL A 120 -1.65 6.84 -13.79
N GLY A 121 -2.55 6.22 -13.03
CA GLY A 121 -3.72 6.89 -12.45
C GLY A 121 -3.68 6.80 -10.92
N ALA A 122 -3.96 7.91 -10.25
CA ALA A 122 -4.09 7.97 -8.79
C ALA A 122 -5.45 8.58 -8.42
N ASN A 123 -6.05 8.09 -7.33
CA ASN A 123 -7.24 8.68 -6.73
C ASN A 123 -6.94 9.06 -5.28
N ALA A 124 -7.66 10.05 -4.74
CA ALA A 124 -7.50 10.47 -3.34
C ALA A 124 -8.14 9.48 -2.33
N GLY A 125 -8.64 8.33 -2.80
CA GLY A 125 -9.31 7.35 -1.96
C GLY A 125 -8.32 6.54 -1.13
N THR A 126 -8.72 6.14 0.06
CA THR A 126 -7.92 5.31 0.97
C THR A 126 -8.22 3.81 0.85
N VAL A 127 -9.13 3.44 -0.06
CA VAL A 127 -9.57 2.05 -0.28
C VAL A 127 -9.57 1.69 -1.77
N SER A 128 -9.24 0.43 -2.08
CA SER A 128 -9.33 -0.08 -3.45
C SER A 128 -10.80 -0.27 -3.82
N LEU A 129 -11.32 0.65 -4.65
CA LEU A 129 -12.74 0.69 -5.01
C LEU A 129 -13.28 -0.65 -5.57
N PRO A 130 -12.60 -1.34 -6.51
CA PRO A 130 -13.13 -2.60 -7.04
C PRO A 130 -13.35 -3.65 -5.96
N ASN A 131 -12.35 -3.86 -5.09
CA ASN A 131 -12.45 -4.82 -4.00
C ASN A 131 -13.44 -4.39 -2.92
N THR A 132 -13.43 -3.12 -2.52
CA THR A 132 -14.33 -2.59 -1.49
C THR A 132 -15.79 -2.62 -1.92
N VAL A 133 -16.08 -2.55 -3.21
CA VAL A 133 -17.46 -2.58 -3.72
C VAL A 133 -17.88 -4.01 -4.08
N PHE A 134 -17.13 -4.68 -4.95
CA PHE A 134 -17.55 -5.96 -5.54
C PHE A 134 -17.18 -7.20 -4.71
N ALA A 135 -16.34 -7.06 -3.68
CA ALA A 135 -16.06 -8.12 -2.70
C ALA A 135 -16.60 -7.80 -1.29
N SER A 136 -17.53 -6.85 -1.19
CA SER A 136 -18.14 -6.38 0.07
C SER A 136 -19.17 -7.34 0.68
N GLY A 137 -19.71 -8.26 -0.12
CA GLY A 137 -20.88 -9.06 0.25
C GLY A 137 -22.23 -8.37 0.00
N ILE A 138 -22.24 -7.16 -0.57
CA ILE A 138 -23.49 -6.52 -1.05
C ILE A 138 -24.10 -7.38 -2.17
N SER A 139 -25.42 -7.61 -2.13
CA SER A 139 -26.08 -8.44 -3.14
C SER A 139 -25.96 -7.85 -4.55
N ALA A 140 -25.82 -8.73 -5.54
CA ALA A 140 -25.68 -8.31 -6.94
C ALA A 140 -26.89 -7.49 -7.43
N GLU A 141 -28.09 -7.73 -6.88
CA GLU A 141 -29.31 -6.97 -7.18
C GLU A 141 -29.23 -5.51 -6.70
N ILE A 142 -28.70 -5.28 -5.49
CA ILE A 142 -28.51 -3.93 -4.94
C ILE A 142 -27.46 -3.19 -5.77
N LEU A 143 -26.35 -3.86 -6.09
CA LEU A 143 -25.30 -3.29 -6.93
C LEU A 143 -25.81 -2.98 -8.34
N ALA A 144 -26.60 -3.86 -8.95
CA ALA A 144 -27.18 -3.64 -10.28
C ALA A 144 -28.04 -2.36 -10.31
N LYS A 145 -28.90 -2.19 -9.30
CA LYS A 145 -29.69 -0.95 -9.13
C LYS A 145 -28.81 0.27 -8.88
N ALA A 146 -27.81 0.17 -8.02
CA ALA A 146 -26.93 1.30 -7.67
C ALA A 146 -26.11 1.79 -8.86
N PHE A 147 -25.56 0.87 -9.65
CA PHE A 147 -24.78 1.17 -10.86
C PHE A 147 -25.65 1.38 -12.11
N LYS A 148 -26.97 1.28 -11.99
CA LYS A 148 -27.94 1.40 -13.09
C LYS A 148 -27.60 0.47 -14.26
N THR A 149 -27.27 -0.78 -13.95
CA THR A 149 -26.92 -1.84 -14.90
C THR A 149 -27.67 -3.14 -14.55
N ASP A 150 -27.41 -4.22 -15.28
CA ASP A 150 -28.06 -5.53 -15.07
C ASP A 150 -27.29 -6.46 -14.12
N LEU A 151 -28.00 -7.50 -13.66
CA LEU A 151 -27.49 -8.51 -12.73
C LEU A 151 -26.34 -9.32 -13.33
N GLU A 152 -26.36 -9.57 -14.64
CA GLU A 152 -25.34 -10.35 -15.34
C GLU A 152 -24.00 -9.63 -15.31
N THR A 153 -24.00 -8.34 -15.63
CA THR A 153 -22.83 -7.47 -15.61
C THR A 153 -22.21 -7.39 -14.22
N ILE A 154 -23.02 -7.17 -13.18
CA ILE A 154 -22.53 -7.15 -11.80
C ILE A 154 -21.97 -8.51 -11.38
N SER A 155 -22.64 -9.61 -11.74
CA SER A 155 -22.18 -10.95 -11.38
C SER A 155 -20.81 -11.25 -11.99
N LYS A 156 -20.58 -10.82 -13.23
CA LYS A 156 -19.26 -10.90 -13.88
C LYS A 156 -18.20 -10.07 -13.14
N LEU A 157 -18.54 -8.85 -12.70
CA LEU A 157 -17.62 -7.99 -11.93
C LEU A 157 -17.27 -8.59 -10.57
N ILE A 158 -18.25 -9.15 -9.85
CA ILE A 158 -18.02 -9.85 -8.58
C ILE A 158 -17.11 -11.07 -8.80
N ALA A 159 -17.42 -11.89 -9.81
CA ALA A 159 -16.62 -13.06 -10.14
C ALA A 159 -15.16 -12.67 -10.47
N ALA A 160 -14.96 -11.64 -11.31
CA ALA A 160 -13.63 -11.16 -11.67
C ALA A 160 -12.80 -10.71 -10.45
N ASN A 161 -13.40 -10.00 -9.49
CA ASN A 161 -12.70 -9.56 -8.28
C ASN A 161 -12.38 -10.71 -7.30
N ASN A 162 -13.18 -11.77 -7.31
CA ASN A 162 -12.91 -12.94 -6.46
C ASN A 162 -11.77 -13.83 -7.00
N ILE A 163 -11.53 -13.82 -8.32
CA ILE A 163 -10.43 -14.58 -8.94
C ILE A 163 -9.06 -13.98 -8.56
N THR A 164 -8.97 -12.66 -8.39
CA THR A 164 -7.72 -11.95 -8.04
C THR A 164 -7.23 -12.15 -6.60
N LYS A 165 -7.98 -12.81 -5.71
CA LYS A 165 -7.53 -13.14 -4.34
C LYS A 165 -6.74 -14.45 -4.23
N ALA A 166 -6.67 -15.24 -5.30
CA ALA A 166 -6.02 -16.56 -5.31
C ALA A 166 -4.60 -16.56 -5.91
N ALA A 167 -4.06 -15.40 -6.27
CA ALA A 167 -2.73 -15.22 -6.86
C ALA A 167 -1.82 -14.41 -5.92
#